data_AF-I5C8E5-F1
#
_entry.id   AF-I5C8E5-F1
#
_cell.length_a   1.000
_cell.length_b   1.000
_cell.length_c   1.000
_cell.angle_alpha   90.00
_cell.angle_beta   90.00
_cell.angle_gamma   90.00
#
_symmetry.space_group_name_H-M   'P 1'
#
loop_
_entity.id
_entity.type
_entity.pdbx_description
1 polymer ?
#
loop_
_entity_poly.entity_id
_entity_poly.type
_entity_poly.pdbx_seq_one_letter_code
_entity_poly.pdbx_strand_id
1 'polypeptide(L)' 'MKNYKEINREMFMQFFRDDKKLNELTPDDRIEIFRTVLIGSSDFTEELIETVLSDYSVPNLKVIKVNNEEK' A
#
# COMPACT_ATOMS: atom_id res chain seq x y z
N MET A 1 -16.35 -18.12 3.88
CA MET A 1 -15.09 -17.53 3.35
C MET A 1 -15.41 -16.93 1.98
N LYS A 2 -15.35 -15.60 1.84
CA LYS A 2 -15.59 -14.95 0.54
C LYS A 2 -14.40 -15.23 -0.38
N ASN A 3 -14.69 -15.61 -1.62
CA ASN A 3 -13.71 -16.03 -2.61
C ASN A 3 -12.99 -14.78 -3.14
N TYR A 4 -11.80 -14.45 -2.62
CA TYR A 4 -11.06 -13.23 -2.96
C TYR A 4 -10.48 -13.22 -4.39
N LYS A 5 -10.76 -14.25 -5.19
CA LYS A 5 -10.21 -14.45 -6.55
C LYS A 5 -10.71 -13.45 -7.61
N GLU A 6 -11.70 -12.62 -7.30
CA GLU A 6 -12.27 -11.62 -8.23
C GLU A 6 -12.01 -10.16 -7.82
N ILE A 7 -11.21 -9.92 -6.78
CA ILE A 7 -10.85 -8.55 -6.42
C ILE A 7 -9.81 -8.04 -7.41
N ASN A 8 -10.25 -7.25 -8.39
CA ASN A 8 -9.35 -6.51 -9.26
C ASN A 8 -8.79 -5.27 -8.52
N ARG A 9 -7.68 -4.71 -9.04
CA ARG A 9 -6.99 -3.56 -8.42
C ARG A 9 -7.93 -2.38 -8.16
N GLU A 10 -8.88 -2.08 -9.05
CA GLU A 10 -9.81 -0.97 -8.86
C GLU A 10 -10.79 -1.21 -7.70
N MET A 11 -11.37 -2.40 -7.63
CA MET A 11 -12.25 -2.80 -6.53
C MET A 11 -11.51 -2.80 -5.20
N PHE A 12 -10.24 -3.23 -5.22
CA PHE A 12 -9.35 -3.14 -4.08
C PHE A 12 -9.13 -1.70 -3.62
N MET A 13 -8.77 -0.81 -4.54
CA MET A 13 -8.50 0.60 -4.24
C MET A 13 -9.77 1.34 -3.79
N GLN A 14 -10.94 1.01 -4.35
CA GLN A 14 -12.22 1.54 -3.88
C GLN A 14 -12.56 1.07 -2.46
N PHE A 15 -12.31 -0.21 -2.15
CA PHE A 15 -12.53 -0.75 -0.81
C PHE A 15 -11.64 -0.07 0.22
N PHE A 16 -10.37 0.17 -0.10
CA PHE A 16 -9.40 0.79 0.81
C PHE A 16 -9.62 2.30 0.99
N ARG A 17 -10.31 2.96 0.06
CA ARG A 17 -10.69 4.38 0.15
C ARG A 17 -12.05 4.62 0.82
N ASP A 18 -12.77 3.55 1.19
CA ASP A 18 -14.01 3.64 1.95
C ASP A 18 -13.69 3.54 3.44
N ASP A 19 -13.71 4.69 4.13
CA ASP A 19 -13.40 4.76 5.57
C ASP A 19 -14.25 3.82 6.42
N LYS A 20 -15.50 3.53 6.04
CA LYS A 20 -16.36 2.62 6.81
C LYS A 20 -15.84 1.19 6.72
N LYS A 21 -15.49 0.74 5.52
CA LYS A 21 -14.97 -0.61 5.30
C LYS A 21 -13.54 -0.76 5.79
N LEU A 22 -12.74 0.28 5.66
CA LEU A 22 -11.39 0.32 6.23
C LEU A 22 -11.44 0.15 7.75
N ASN A 23 -12.38 0.82 8.43
CA ASN A 23 -12.58 0.71 9.88
C ASN A 23 -13.11 -0.64 10.37
N GLU A 24 -13.59 -1.53 9.48
CA GLU A 24 -13.92 -2.92 9.82
C GLU A 24 -12.67 -3.82 9.90
N LEU A 25 -11.53 -3.37 9.37
CA LEU A 25 -10.26 -4.11 9.38
C LEU A 25 -9.39 -3.70 10.56
N THR A 26 -8.84 -4.69 11.26
CA THR A 26 -7.80 -4.44 12.26
C THR A 26 -6.53 -3.91 11.60
N PRO A 27 -5.63 -3.23 12.35
CA PRO A 27 -4.34 -2.83 11.81
C PRO A 27 -3.55 -4.00 11.18
N ASP A 28 -3.63 -5.20 11.77
CA ASP A 28 -2.95 -6.39 11.26
C ASP A 28 -3.56 -6.87 9.94
N ASP A 29 -4.89 -6.87 9.82
CA ASP A 29 -5.57 -7.21 8.56
C ASP A 29 -5.17 -6.26 7.43
N ARG A 30 -5.06 -4.96 7.75
CA ARG A 30 -4.62 -3.94 6.78
C ARG A 30 -3.19 -4.20 6.31
N ILE A 31 -2.29 -4.60 7.22
CA ILE A 31 -0.90 -4.94 6.90
C ILE A 31 -0.82 -6.20 6.03
N GLU A 32 -1.56 -7.25 6.37
CA GLU A 32 -1.58 -8.52 5.61
C GLU A 32 -2.07 -8.32 4.18
N ILE A 33 -3.12 -7.51 4.03
CA ILE A 33 -3.66 -7.15 2.72
C ILE A 33 -2.64 -6.33 1.91
N PHE A 34 -1.99 -5.33 2.52
CA PHE A 34 -0.98 -4.51 1.85
C PHE A 34 0.19 -5.37 1.33
N ARG A 35 0.62 -6.36 2.12
CA ARG A 35 1.63 -7.35 1.75
C ARG A 35 1.19 -8.32 0.65
N THR A 36 -0.12 -8.54 0.51
CA THR A 36 -0.68 -9.45 -0.51
C THR A 36 -0.82 -8.75 -1.86
N VAL A 37 -1.09 -7.44 -1.87
CA VAL A 37 -1.29 -6.65 -3.10
C VAL A 37 0.02 -6.16 -3.73
N LEU A 38 1.04 -5.91 -2.93
CA LEU A 38 2.39 -5.60 -3.42
C LEU A 38 3.14 -6.93 -3.59
N ILE A 39 3.09 -7.46 -4.81
CA ILE A 39 3.50 -8.83 -5.17
C ILE A 39 5.03 -8.94 -5.22
N GLY A 40 5.76 -7.83 -5.37
CA GLY A 40 7.22 -7.85 -5.37
C GLY A 40 7.88 -6.51 -5.08
N SER A 41 9.20 -6.54 -4.94
CA SER A 41 10.03 -5.36 -4.72
C SER A 41 9.89 -4.29 -5.81
N SER A 42 9.49 -4.68 -7.03
CA SER A 42 9.20 -3.77 -8.15
C SER A 42 7.99 -2.86 -7.92
N ASP A 43 7.05 -3.27 -7.07
CA ASP A 43 5.88 -2.46 -6.75
C ASP A 43 6.22 -1.30 -5.78
N PHE A 44 7.33 -1.43 -5.04
CA PHE A 44 7.83 -0.39 -4.14
C PHE A 44 8.68 0.62 -4.90
N THR A 45 8.01 1.52 -5.63
CA THR A 45 8.65 2.65 -6.30
C THR A 45 8.79 3.85 -5.37
N GLU A 46 9.76 4.72 -5.65
CA GLU A 46 9.93 6.00 -4.97
C GLU A 46 8.63 6.83 -5.02
N GLU A 47 8.03 6.92 -6.20
CA GLU A 47 6.75 7.62 -6.44
C GLU A 47 5.61 7.06 -5.57
N LEU A 48 5.48 5.73 -5.44
CA LEU A 48 4.46 5.12 -4.59
C LEU A 48 4.64 5.55 -3.13
N ILE A 49 5.86 5.47 -2.62
CA ILE A 49 6.14 5.79 -1.22
C ILE A 49 5.95 7.28 -0.95
N GLU A 50 6.41 8.16 -1.83
CA GLU A 50 6.19 9.61 -1.71
C GLU A 50 4.70 9.97 -1.74
N THR A 51 3.94 9.35 -2.64
CA THR A 51 2.49 9.55 -2.73
C THR A 51 1.79 9.11 -1.44
N VAL A 52 2.16 7.94 -0.89
CA VAL A 52 1.61 7.46 0.39
C VAL A 52 1.94 8.44 1.52
N LEU A 53 3.17 8.94 1.63
CA LEU A 53 3.51 9.91 2.67
C LEU A 53 2.70 11.21 2.54
N SER A 54 2.46 11.67 1.31
CA SER A 54 1.62 12.82 1.01
C SER A 54 0.16 12.58 1.38
N ASP A 55 -0.43 11.45 0.98
CA ASP A 55 -1.83 11.10 1.24
C ASP A 55 -2.13 11.03 2.75
N TYR A 56 -1.16 10.56 3.54
CA TYR A 56 -1.27 10.47 5.00
C TYR A 56 -0.80 11.74 5.73
N SER A 57 -0.46 12.81 5.00
CA SER A 57 0.02 14.08 5.57
C SER A 57 1.16 13.88 6.59
N VAL A 58 2.17 13.10 6.21
CA VAL A 58 3.35 12.81 7.05
C VAL A 58 4.55 13.66 6.57
N PRO A 59 4.66 14.94 6.99
CA PRO A 59 5.67 15.86 6.47
C PRO A 59 7.09 15.59 6.99
N ASN A 60 7.23 14.78 8.04
CA ASN A 60 8.51 14.57 8.74
C ASN A 60 9.30 13.35 8.21
N LEU A 61 8.83 12.69 7.15
CA LEU A 61 9.52 11.59 6.49
C LEU A 61 9.91 11.96 5.06
N LYS A 62 11.05 11.43 4.59
CA LYS A 62 11.56 11.64 3.23
C LYS A 62 12.00 10.32 2.63
N VAL A 63 11.69 10.11 1.35
CA VAL A 63 12.14 8.95 0.57
C VAL A 63 13.53 9.25 0.01
N ILE A 64 14.46 8.29 0.12
CA ILE A 64 15.81 8.39 -0.42
C ILE A 64 16.06 7.13 -1.24
N LYS A 65 16.26 7.30 -2.55
CA LYS A 65 16.69 6.20 -3.42
C LYS A 65 18.18 5.96 -3.25
N VAL A 66 18.54 4.76 -2.82
CA VAL A 66 19.94 4.31 -2.75
C VAL A 66 20.25 3.55 -4.03
N ASN A 67 21.09 4.13 -4.90
CA ASN A 67 21.62 3.40 -6.04
C ASN A 67 22.79 2.54 -5.54
N ASN A 68 22.72 1.21 -5.72
CA ASN A 68 23.83 0.30 -5.43
C ASN A 68 24.95 0.41 -6.49
N GLU A 69 25.40 1.63 -6.80
CA GLU A 69 26.60 1.86 -7.59
C GLU A 69 27.81 1.97 -6.67
N GLU A 70 28.08 0.94 -5.86
CA GLU A 70 29.39 0.71 -5.23
C GLU A 70 29.39 -0.63 -4.48
N LYS A 71 29.72 -1.71 -5.21
CA LYS A 71 30.58 -2.78 -4.71
C LYS A 71 31.22 -3.55 -5.85
#